data_AF-A0A7S2HJT1-F1
#
_entry.id   AF-A0A7S2HJT1-F1
#
_cell.length_a   1.000
_cell.length_b   1.000
_cell.length_c   1.000
_cell.angle_alpha   90.00
_cell.angle_beta   90.00
_cell.angle_gamma   90.00
#
_symmetry.space_group_name_H-M   'P 1'
#
loop_
_entity.id
_entity.type
_entity.pdbx_description
1 polymer ?
#
loop_
_entity_poly.entity_id
_entity_poly.type
_entity_poly.pdbx_seq_one_letter_code
_entity_poly.pdbx_strand_id
1 'polypeptide(L)'
;MISGYNRHASVQDSDFSYIGGNAIVSWGYTNETANSGFPYYTPREHFPEAGVDGTDGNHPRYNAILRNSAREVGLYEKQSSFYMQSKTAQSVISGNVFFNGPRAGINYNDGFGGGDVLSHNLVFSTCRESGDHGPFNSWDRQPYLTTVRTGHPSMVMAWREIHHNFLIDNYSPQEGIDNDDGSNNYKSHHNFLVYGGQGMKNDFGGHDNIHEDNIYAYVDQAMGLDGTLPGHEDHFCNNTAVLTGTNTGAPACQGARTVMAGNRYFTPTGSVTVCGVPMAKAQEQGMEIGSSVATIPADDVILGWARSLLSMGRAQPGHTQLIV
;
A
#
# COMPACT_ATOMS: atom_id res chain seq x y z
N MET A 1 17.61 12.04 3.19
CA MET A 1 17.33 11.66 1.80
C MET A 1 18.33 10.60 1.37
N ILE A 2 17.86 9.53 0.74
CA ILE A 2 18.63 8.46 0.11
C ILE A 2 18.43 8.64 -1.40
N SER A 3 19.48 8.91 -2.19
CA SER A 3 19.29 9.31 -3.59
C SER A 3 20.26 8.70 -4.60
N GLY A 4 19.90 8.75 -5.89
CA GLY A 4 20.75 8.25 -6.98
C GLY A 4 21.12 6.77 -6.81
N TYR A 5 22.37 6.39 -7.11
CA TYR A 5 22.86 5.00 -7.02
C TYR A 5 23.00 4.46 -5.58
N ASN A 6 22.29 4.99 -4.58
CA ASN A 6 22.37 4.45 -3.22
C ASN A 6 21.94 2.97 -3.16
N ARG A 7 22.73 2.16 -2.45
CA ARG A 7 22.49 0.73 -2.26
C ARG A 7 22.64 0.39 -0.78
N HIS A 8 21.72 -0.40 -0.24
CA HIS A 8 21.84 -0.91 1.13
C HIS A 8 21.93 0.18 2.21
N ALA A 9 21.39 1.38 1.93
CA ALA A 9 21.30 2.42 2.94
C ALA A 9 20.29 1.99 4.01
N SER A 10 20.63 2.16 5.28
CA SER A 10 19.71 1.88 6.38
C SER A 10 19.46 3.13 7.22
N VAL A 11 18.19 3.39 7.51
CA VAL A 11 17.73 4.35 8.50
C VAL A 11 16.93 3.56 9.52
N GLN A 12 17.48 3.43 10.72
CA GLN A 12 16.88 2.57 11.75
C GLN A 12 16.96 3.15 13.14
N ASP A 13 16.06 2.69 14.01
CA ASP A 13 16.04 2.97 15.44
C ASP A 13 16.12 4.47 15.77
N SER A 14 15.51 5.30 14.93
CA SER A 14 15.57 6.77 14.99
C SER A 14 14.20 7.39 15.32
N ASP A 15 14.20 8.56 15.96
CA ASP A 15 13.00 9.39 16.20
C ASP A 15 13.02 10.64 15.32
N PHE A 16 11.94 10.85 14.57
CA PHE A 16 11.71 12.04 13.76
C PHE A 16 10.54 12.83 14.34
N SER A 17 10.75 14.09 14.70
CA SER A 17 9.68 14.93 15.23
C SER A 17 9.75 16.37 14.74
N TYR A 18 8.57 16.97 14.53
CA TYR A 18 8.42 18.37 14.10
C TYR A 18 9.14 18.67 12.79
N ILE A 19 8.90 17.83 11.77
CA ILE A 19 9.56 17.93 10.47
C ILE A 19 8.72 18.79 9.51
N GLY A 20 9.38 19.71 8.79
CA GLY A 20 8.72 20.64 7.86
C GLY A 20 8.09 19.99 6.63
N GLY A 21 8.68 18.89 6.14
CA GLY A 21 8.18 18.10 5.01
C GLY A 21 8.31 16.59 5.30
N ASN A 22 8.66 15.78 4.31
CA ASN A 22 8.85 14.33 4.47
C ASN A 22 9.96 14.00 5.50
N ALA A 23 9.76 12.98 6.34
CA ALA A 23 10.76 12.57 7.32
C ALA A 23 11.91 11.78 6.68
N ILE A 24 11.58 10.80 5.84
CA ILE A 24 12.53 9.97 5.09
C ILE A 24 12.11 9.95 3.62
N VAL A 25 13.07 10.17 2.74
CA VAL A 25 12.86 10.18 1.28
C VAL A 25 13.89 9.31 0.60
N SER A 26 13.43 8.39 -0.25
CA SER A 26 14.24 7.69 -1.25
C SER A 26 13.92 8.26 -2.64
N TRP A 27 14.92 8.75 -3.37
CA TRP A 27 14.70 9.46 -4.64
C TRP A 27 15.74 9.12 -5.70
N GLY A 28 15.31 8.46 -6.77
CA GLY A 28 16.16 8.16 -7.92
C GLY A 28 16.04 9.13 -9.08
N TYR A 29 16.84 8.84 -10.10
CA TYR A 29 16.87 9.58 -11.35
C TYR A 29 16.77 8.60 -12.52
N THR A 30 16.20 9.09 -13.61
CA THR A 30 16.22 8.42 -14.92
C THR A 30 16.94 9.33 -15.93
N ASN A 31 16.83 9.02 -17.23
CA ASN A 31 17.36 9.86 -18.29
C ASN A 31 16.50 11.11 -18.62
N GLU A 32 15.58 11.49 -17.72
CA GLU A 32 14.66 12.62 -17.81
C GLU A 32 15.27 14.03 -17.86
N THR A 33 16.58 14.16 -17.66
CA THR A 33 17.24 15.44 -17.84
C THR A 33 18.33 15.31 -18.88
N ALA A 34 18.43 16.31 -19.76
CA ALA A 34 19.49 16.46 -20.74
C ALA A 34 20.90 16.57 -20.10
N ASN A 35 21.07 16.25 -18.81
CA ASN A 35 22.12 16.71 -17.93
C ASN A 35 22.22 15.93 -16.57
N SER A 36 21.68 14.71 -16.40
CA SER A 36 21.64 14.01 -15.09
C SER A 36 22.94 13.32 -14.61
N GLY A 37 24.10 13.58 -15.22
CA GLY A 37 25.36 12.96 -14.81
C GLY A 37 26.04 13.68 -13.63
N PHE A 38 26.28 12.99 -12.51
CA PHE A 38 27.29 13.40 -11.52
C PHE A 38 28.57 12.56 -11.75
N PRO A 39 29.79 13.12 -11.71
CA PRO A 39 30.14 14.50 -11.39
C PRO A 39 30.18 15.44 -12.61
N TYR A 40 29.77 14.99 -13.80
CA TYR A 40 29.76 15.83 -15.00
C TYR A 40 28.49 15.65 -15.81
N TYR A 41 27.80 16.77 -15.98
CA TYR A 41 26.74 17.05 -16.94
C TYR A 41 27.18 16.68 -18.36
N THR A 42 27.08 15.41 -18.74
CA THR A 42 27.18 14.99 -20.14
C THR A 42 25.79 15.07 -20.76
N PRO A 43 25.58 15.93 -21.76
CA PRO A 43 24.36 15.91 -22.54
C PRO A 43 24.11 14.51 -23.11
N ARG A 44 22.97 13.92 -22.79
CA ARG A 44 22.52 12.71 -23.49
C ARG A 44 21.86 13.17 -24.78
N GLU A 45 22.48 12.87 -25.92
CA GLU A 45 21.80 12.95 -27.21
C GLU A 45 20.88 11.72 -27.32
N HIS A 46 19.60 11.92 -27.67
CA HIS A 46 18.58 10.86 -27.84
C HIS A 46 17.99 10.20 -26.58
N PHE A 47 17.64 10.96 -25.53
CA PHE A 47 16.78 10.43 -24.45
C PHE A 47 15.29 10.42 -24.86
N PRO A 48 14.47 9.48 -24.37
CA PRO A 48 13.02 9.56 -24.49
C PRO A 48 12.53 10.85 -23.84
N GLU A 49 11.70 11.61 -24.55
CA GLU A 49 11.18 12.91 -24.11
C GLU A 49 10.53 12.85 -22.70
N ALA A 50 9.95 11.71 -22.34
CA ALA A 50 9.29 11.47 -21.05
C ALA A 50 10.22 10.99 -19.92
N GLY A 51 11.50 10.71 -20.19
CA GLY A 51 12.43 10.32 -19.13
C GLY A 51 12.12 8.99 -18.44
N VAL A 52 11.52 8.03 -19.14
CA VAL A 52 11.05 6.77 -18.55
C VAL A 52 12.15 5.72 -18.36
N ASP A 53 13.33 5.93 -18.92
CA ASP A 53 14.39 4.91 -18.91
C ASP A 53 15.25 5.00 -17.64
N GLY A 54 14.99 4.05 -16.76
CA GLY A 54 15.73 3.80 -15.53
C GLY A 54 16.62 2.57 -15.62
N THR A 55 17.20 2.25 -16.79
CA THR A 55 18.10 1.09 -16.92
C THR A 55 19.54 1.38 -16.49
N ASP A 56 19.90 2.65 -16.25
CA ASP A 56 21.27 3.07 -15.92
C ASP A 56 21.71 2.82 -14.47
N GLY A 57 20.77 2.42 -13.61
CA GLY A 57 21.02 2.12 -12.21
C GLY A 57 20.91 3.29 -11.24
N ASN A 58 20.70 4.54 -11.68
CA ASN A 58 20.82 5.74 -10.82
C ASN A 58 19.60 6.00 -9.90
N HIS A 59 19.15 4.98 -9.20
CA HIS A 59 17.95 4.95 -8.38
C HIS A 59 18.20 4.13 -7.10
N PRO A 60 17.73 4.57 -5.92
CA PRO A 60 17.99 3.86 -4.68
C PRO A 60 17.41 2.45 -4.71
N ARG A 61 18.18 1.47 -4.23
CA ARG A 61 17.75 0.06 -4.16
C ARG A 61 18.22 -0.60 -2.88
N TYR A 62 17.45 -1.57 -2.40
CA TYR A 62 17.79 -2.38 -1.22
C TYR A 62 17.94 -1.56 0.06
N ASN A 63 17.23 -0.43 0.17
CA ASN A 63 17.29 0.39 1.38
C ASN A 63 16.43 -0.23 2.49
N ALA A 64 16.80 0.00 3.73
CA ALA A 64 16.11 -0.53 4.90
C ALA A 64 15.68 0.62 5.84
N ILE A 65 14.38 0.85 5.95
CA ILE A 65 13.77 1.82 6.86
C ILE A 65 13.14 1.04 8.00
N LEU A 66 13.87 0.89 9.11
CA LEU A 66 13.57 -0.11 10.13
C LEU A 66 13.35 0.48 11.52
N ARG A 67 12.23 0.16 12.18
CA ARG A 67 12.01 0.45 13.62
C ARG A 67 12.19 1.93 14.00
N ASN A 68 11.76 2.84 13.13
CA ASN A 68 11.78 4.27 13.42
C ASN A 68 10.44 4.70 14.02
N SER A 69 10.47 5.78 14.82
CA SER A 69 9.28 6.53 15.20
C SER A 69 9.26 7.88 14.48
N ALA A 70 8.10 8.28 13.97
CA ALA A 70 7.92 9.61 13.41
C ALA A 70 6.61 10.24 13.87
N ARG A 71 6.63 11.54 14.18
CA ARG A 71 5.43 12.31 14.56
C ARG A 71 5.52 13.78 14.19
N GLU A 72 4.38 14.44 14.01
CA GLU A 72 4.31 15.86 13.68
C GLU A 72 5.16 16.19 12.43
N VAL A 73 4.90 15.47 11.35
CA VAL A 73 5.58 15.58 10.05
C VAL A 73 4.76 16.51 9.15
N GLY A 74 5.39 17.20 8.20
CA GLY A 74 4.70 18.08 7.25
C GLY A 74 4.18 19.39 7.87
N LEU A 75 4.95 20.05 8.74
CA LEU A 75 4.56 21.33 9.34
C LEU A 75 4.35 22.44 8.29
N TYR A 76 5.13 22.43 7.21
CA TYR A 76 5.08 23.43 6.14
C TYR A 76 4.55 22.86 4.82
N GLU A 77 5.02 21.67 4.44
CA GLU A 77 4.68 21.00 3.20
C GLU A 77 3.64 19.92 3.51
N LYS A 78 2.44 20.04 2.94
CA LYS A 78 1.27 19.21 3.29
C LYS A 78 1.15 17.96 2.42
N GLN A 79 1.95 17.83 1.37
CA GLN A 79 2.12 16.62 0.57
C GLN A 79 3.27 15.76 1.09
N SER A 80 3.33 15.60 2.42
CA SER A 80 4.44 14.96 3.11
C SER A 80 4.01 13.71 3.89
N SER A 81 4.93 12.74 3.93
CA SER A 81 4.80 11.43 4.54
C SER A 81 5.96 11.15 5.51
N PHE A 82 5.80 10.14 6.37
CA PHE A 82 6.94 9.60 7.11
C PHE A 82 7.96 9.02 6.15
N TYR A 83 7.51 8.15 5.24
CA TYR A 83 8.35 7.63 4.17
C TYR A 83 7.72 7.98 2.82
N MET A 84 8.52 8.59 1.96
CA MET A 84 8.17 8.79 0.56
C MET A 84 9.26 8.17 -0.31
N GLN A 85 8.84 7.52 -1.39
CA GLN A 85 9.76 7.09 -2.43
C GLN A 85 9.35 7.56 -3.81
N SER A 86 10.35 7.91 -4.63
CA SER A 86 10.23 8.09 -6.07
C SER A 86 11.43 7.46 -6.75
N LYS A 87 11.22 6.82 -7.90
CA LYS A 87 12.25 6.14 -8.70
C LYS A 87 13.15 5.27 -7.83
N THR A 88 12.51 4.43 -7.02
CA THR A 88 13.15 3.61 -6.00
C THR A 88 12.52 2.23 -6.04
N ALA A 89 13.32 1.19 -5.81
CA ALA A 89 12.86 -0.19 -5.88
C ALA A 89 13.51 -1.06 -4.80
N GLN A 90 12.89 -2.19 -4.49
CA GLN A 90 13.45 -3.21 -3.60
C GLN A 90 13.79 -2.69 -2.19
N SER A 91 13.04 -1.70 -1.69
CA SER A 91 13.20 -1.19 -0.33
C SER A 91 12.43 -2.03 0.67
N VAL A 92 12.94 -2.13 1.90
CA VAL A 92 12.25 -2.76 3.03
C VAL A 92 11.88 -1.67 4.03
N ILE A 93 10.59 -1.49 4.28
CA ILE A 93 10.06 -0.51 5.24
C ILE A 93 9.32 -1.30 6.30
N SER A 94 9.94 -1.47 7.47
CA SER A 94 9.42 -2.40 8.47
C SER A 94 9.60 -2.01 9.94
N GLY A 95 8.58 -2.31 10.75
CA GLY A 95 8.62 -2.08 12.19
C GLY A 95 8.49 -0.61 12.60
N ASN A 96 8.12 0.28 11.68
CA ASN A 96 8.05 1.71 11.97
C ASN A 96 6.71 2.09 12.60
N VAL A 97 6.72 3.16 13.40
CA VAL A 97 5.52 3.78 13.94
C VAL A 97 5.44 5.21 13.42
N PHE A 98 4.35 5.54 12.73
CA PHE A 98 4.08 6.90 12.28
C PHE A 98 2.70 7.37 12.72
N PHE A 99 2.66 8.61 13.21
CA PHE A 99 1.40 9.29 13.46
C PHE A 99 1.49 10.79 13.34
N ASN A 100 0.35 11.46 13.28
CA ASN A 100 0.25 12.92 13.22
C ASN A 100 0.94 13.49 11.96
N GLY A 101 0.42 13.10 10.79
CA GLY A 101 0.82 13.61 9.49
C GLY A 101 -0.31 14.32 8.75
N PRO A 102 0.00 15.27 7.85
CA PRO A 102 -1.00 16.00 7.07
C PRO A 102 -1.64 15.12 6.00
N ARG A 103 -0.90 14.13 5.46
CA ARG A 103 -1.25 13.23 4.36
C ARG A 103 -0.95 11.77 4.74
N ALA A 104 -1.04 10.85 3.77
CA ALA A 104 -0.59 9.47 3.84
C ALA A 104 0.75 9.33 4.55
N GLY A 105 0.87 8.33 5.41
CA GLY A 105 2.08 8.08 6.19
C GLY A 105 3.20 7.47 5.38
N ILE A 106 2.84 6.67 4.38
CA ILE A 106 3.78 6.00 3.50
C ILE A 106 3.30 6.23 2.07
N ASN A 107 4.17 6.80 1.23
CA ASN A 107 3.81 7.18 -0.12
C ASN A 107 4.79 6.61 -1.16
N TYR A 108 4.27 5.83 -2.10
CA TYR A 108 5.01 5.36 -3.26
C TYR A 108 4.60 6.19 -4.48
N ASN A 109 5.42 7.17 -4.84
CA ASN A 109 5.05 8.17 -5.84
C ASN A 109 5.07 7.66 -7.29
N ASP A 110 5.58 6.46 -7.54
CA ASP A 110 5.70 5.88 -8.87
C ASP A 110 5.84 4.35 -8.88
N GLY A 111 5.52 3.76 -10.04
CA GLY A 111 5.64 2.35 -10.36
C GLY A 111 7.07 1.92 -10.71
N PHE A 112 8.09 2.60 -10.15
CA PHE A 112 9.47 2.35 -10.54
C PHE A 112 10.00 1.03 -9.99
N GLY A 113 10.15 0.03 -10.86
CA GLY A 113 10.93 -1.20 -10.62
C GLY A 113 10.30 -2.21 -9.64
N GLY A 114 9.62 -1.75 -8.59
CA GLY A 114 8.89 -2.57 -7.63
C GLY A 114 9.78 -3.43 -6.72
N GLY A 115 9.26 -4.55 -6.24
CA GLY A 115 10.00 -5.46 -5.35
C GLY A 115 10.17 -4.95 -3.92
N ASP A 116 9.46 -3.89 -3.55
CA ASP A 116 9.45 -3.32 -2.21
C ASP A 116 8.65 -4.21 -1.23
N VAL A 117 9.04 -4.17 0.03
CA VAL A 117 8.35 -4.86 1.14
C VAL A 117 8.00 -3.86 2.22
N LEU A 118 6.70 -3.64 2.42
CA LEU A 118 6.15 -2.81 3.49
C LEU A 118 5.51 -3.71 4.55
N SER A 119 6.12 -3.85 5.73
CA SER A 119 5.58 -4.78 6.72
C SER A 119 5.75 -4.42 8.19
N HIS A 120 4.84 -4.87 9.05
CA HIS A 120 4.95 -4.66 10.51
C HIS A 120 4.99 -3.19 10.92
N ASN A 121 4.41 -2.27 10.14
CA ASN A 121 4.33 -0.86 10.48
C ASN A 121 3.00 -0.56 11.17
N LEU A 122 3.03 0.40 12.10
CA LEU A 122 1.84 1.03 12.68
C LEU A 122 1.72 2.45 12.13
N VAL A 123 0.62 2.74 11.43
CA VAL A 123 0.36 4.06 10.84
C VAL A 123 -1.04 4.51 11.22
N PHE A 124 -1.16 5.68 11.85
CA PHE A 124 -2.44 6.22 12.32
C PHE A 124 -2.40 7.74 12.41
N SER A 125 -3.55 8.39 12.54
CA SER A 125 -3.63 9.86 12.61
C SER A 125 -2.92 10.55 11.43
N THR A 126 -3.08 9.98 10.23
CA THR A 126 -2.68 10.52 8.93
C THR A 126 -3.84 11.29 8.30
N CYS A 127 -3.58 12.00 7.20
CA CYS A 127 -4.62 12.76 6.50
C CYS A 127 -5.36 13.76 7.43
N ARG A 128 -4.62 14.46 8.29
CA ARG A 128 -5.17 15.47 9.22
C ARG A 128 -5.42 16.82 8.56
N GLU A 129 -4.77 17.08 7.43
CA GLU A 129 -4.81 18.36 6.71
C GLU A 129 -4.99 18.18 5.19
N SER A 130 -5.15 16.94 4.73
CA SER A 130 -5.59 16.55 3.38
C SER A 130 -6.62 15.42 3.50
N GLY A 131 -7.34 15.11 2.42
CA GLY A 131 -8.21 13.92 2.28
C GLY A 131 -8.03 13.28 0.92
N ASP A 132 -8.83 12.28 0.51
CA ASP A 132 -8.71 11.51 -0.76
C ASP A 132 -7.56 10.48 -0.80
N HIS A 133 -7.07 10.07 0.37
CA HIS A 133 -5.96 9.10 0.47
C HIS A 133 -6.06 8.26 1.74
N GLY A 134 -5.26 7.20 1.82
CA GLY A 134 -5.11 6.36 3.01
C GLY A 134 -3.84 6.59 3.85
N PRO A 135 -3.63 5.79 4.91
CA PRO A 135 -2.37 5.71 5.67
C PRO A 135 -1.21 5.24 4.77
N PHE A 136 -1.51 4.43 3.76
CA PHE A 136 -0.65 4.11 2.62
C PHE A 136 -1.25 4.71 1.34
N ASN A 137 -0.40 5.21 0.46
CA ASN A 137 -0.76 5.71 -0.85
C ASN A 137 0.27 5.32 -1.93
N SER A 138 -0.18 5.02 -3.15
CA SER A 138 0.66 4.95 -4.34
C SER A 138 0.10 5.65 -5.57
N TRP A 139 0.97 6.12 -6.46
CA TRP A 139 0.61 6.63 -7.79
C TRP A 139 1.53 6.06 -8.86
N ASP A 140 1.04 5.27 -9.79
CA ASP A 140 1.89 4.66 -10.82
C ASP A 140 1.55 5.17 -12.24
N ARG A 141 1.08 6.43 -12.35
CA ARG A 141 0.70 7.13 -13.60
C ARG A 141 1.68 7.00 -14.77
N GLN A 142 2.97 6.85 -14.48
CA GLN A 142 4.02 6.69 -15.48
C GLN A 142 4.69 5.32 -15.31
N PRO A 143 4.63 4.43 -16.33
CA PRO A 143 5.43 3.22 -16.33
C PRO A 143 6.89 3.55 -16.65
N TYR A 144 7.83 2.83 -16.04
CA TYR A 144 9.27 3.04 -16.19
C TYR A 144 9.95 1.82 -16.78
N LEU A 145 10.88 2.04 -17.71
CA LEU A 145 11.72 0.98 -18.25
C LEU A 145 12.80 0.64 -17.22
N THR A 146 12.71 -0.55 -16.62
CA THR A 146 13.66 -1.01 -15.59
C THR A 146 14.13 -2.43 -15.87
N THR A 147 15.24 -2.83 -15.26
CA THR A 147 15.73 -4.22 -15.27
C THR A 147 15.41 -4.95 -13.96
N VAL A 148 14.67 -4.33 -13.04
CA VAL A 148 14.51 -4.82 -11.66
C VAL A 148 13.78 -6.17 -11.60
N ARG A 149 12.73 -6.34 -12.42
CA ARG A 149 11.86 -7.53 -12.36
C ARG A 149 12.55 -8.81 -12.83
N THR A 150 13.24 -8.76 -13.97
CA THR A 150 13.74 -9.97 -14.66
C THR A 150 15.21 -9.89 -15.04
N GLY A 151 15.91 -8.80 -14.73
CA GLY A 151 17.26 -8.52 -15.25
C GLY A 151 17.28 -7.99 -16.69
N HIS A 152 16.13 -8.01 -17.39
CA HIS A 152 15.98 -7.46 -18.74
C HIS A 152 15.08 -6.22 -18.73
N PRO A 153 15.31 -5.22 -19.61
CA PRO A 153 14.48 -4.03 -19.69
C PRO A 153 12.99 -4.36 -19.89
N SER A 154 12.13 -3.83 -19.01
CA SER A 154 10.68 -4.03 -19.03
C SER A 154 9.96 -2.83 -18.43
N MET A 155 8.77 -2.51 -18.94
CA MET A 155 7.87 -1.49 -18.38
C MET A 155 7.00 -2.03 -17.22
N VAL A 156 7.00 -3.35 -17.03
CA VAL A 156 6.25 -4.01 -15.96
C VAL A 156 7.17 -4.20 -14.76
N MET A 157 6.75 -3.67 -13.61
CA MET A 157 7.53 -3.70 -12.39
C MET A 157 7.41 -5.04 -11.65
N ALA A 158 8.35 -5.30 -10.74
CA ALA A 158 8.24 -6.43 -9.84
C ALA A 158 7.09 -6.23 -8.84
N TRP A 159 6.48 -7.32 -8.39
CA TRP A 159 5.47 -7.28 -7.35
C TRP A 159 5.98 -6.60 -6.07
N ARG A 160 5.16 -5.74 -5.49
CA ARG A 160 5.36 -5.14 -4.17
C ARG A 160 4.52 -5.89 -3.14
N GLU A 161 5.07 -6.08 -1.95
CA GLU A 161 4.39 -6.78 -0.85
C GLU A 161 4.06 -5.77 0.26
N ILE A 162 2.80 -5.74 0.70
CA ILE A 162 2.31 -4.95 1.84
C ILE A 162 1.68 -5.93 2.83
N HIS A 163 2.35 -6.21 3.95
CA HIS A 163 1.86 -7.26 4.85
C HIS A 163 2.11 -7.05 6.33
N HIS A 164 1.25 -7.60 7.18
CA HIS A 164 1.39 -7.53 8.64
C HIS A 164 1.45 -6.09 9.18
N ASN A 165 0.90 -5.12 8.46
CA ASN A 165 0.79 -3.75 8.95
C ASN A 165 -0.48 -3.56 9.77
N PHE A 166 -0.43 -2.60 10.69
CA PHE A 166 -1.60 -2.09 11.40
C PHE A 166 -1.83 -0.64 10.95
N LEU A 167 -2.82 -0.44 10.07
CA LEU A 167 -3.14 0.85 9.50
C LEU A 167 -4.50 1.32 10.04
N ILE A 168 -4.57 2.56 10.53
CA ILE A 168 -5.77 3.12 11.16
C ILE A 168 -6.18 4.42 10.46
N ASP A 169 -7.42 4.44 10.01
CA ASP A 169 -8.01 5.46 9.16
C ASP A 169 -8.95 6.42 9.93
N ASN A 170 -8.40 7.15 10.90
CA ASN A 170 -9.18 7.81 11.97
C ASN A 170 -9.39 9.33 11.84
N TYR A 171 -9.18 9.94 10.66
CA TYR A 171 -9.36 11.39 10.43
C TYR A 171 -10.15 11.70 9.14
N SER A 172 -9.52 12.33 8.14
CA SER A 172 -10.07 12.51 6.78
C SER A 172 -9.50 11.57 5.69
N PRO A 173 -8.82 10.46 6.01
CA PRO A 173 -8.50 9.50 4.97
C PRO A 173 -9.78 8.79 4.46
N GLN A 174 -9.73 8.37 3.21
CA GLN A 174 -10.86 7.76 2.52
C GLN A 174 -10.68 6.24 2.39
N GLU A 175 -9.43 5.74 2.31
CA GLU A 175 -9.12 4.35 2.03
C GLU A 175 -8.05 3.73 2.94
N GLY A 176 -8.09 2.43 3.19
CA GLY A 176 -7.08 1.74 4.02
C GLY A 176 -5.73 1.56 3.31
N ILE A 177 -5.75 0.98 2.11
CA ILE A 177 -4.60 0.92 1.19
C ILE A 177 -5.06 1.59 -0.10
N ASP A 178 -4.53 2.77 -0.35
CA ASP A 178 -4.88 3.58 -1.52
C ASP A 178 -3.89 3.34 -2.66
N ASN A 179 -4.23 2.41 -3.55
CA ASN A 179 -3.52 2.21 -4.80
C ASN A 179 -4.14 3.10 -5.89
N ASP A 180 -3.88 4.40 -5.81
CA ASP A 180 -4.42 5.44 -6.69
C ASP A 180 -3.80 5.40 -8.12
N ASP A 181 -4.25 6.27 -9.01
CA ASP A 181 -3.93 6.39 -10.45
C ASP A 181 -2.83 5.46 -11.00
N GLY A 182 -3.27 4.41 -11.70
CA GLY A 182 -2.40 3.52 -12.47
C GLY A 182 -1.62 2.51 -11.63
N SER A 183 -1.81 2.50 -10.30
CA SER A 183 -1.14 1.57 -9.39
C SER A 183 -1.38 0.11 -9.78
N ASN A 184 -0.30 -0.67 -9.83
CA ASN A 184 -0.40 -2.08 -10.23
C ASN A 184 0.61 -2.98 -9.52
N ASN A 185 0.50 -4.29 -9.68
CA ASN A 185 1.45 -5.26 -9.13
C ASN A 185 1.68 -5.14 -7.60
N TYR A 186 0.63 -4.92 -6.82
CA TYR A 186 0.68 -5.00 -5.35
C TYR A 186 0.04 -6.28 -4.82
N LYS A 187 0.69 -6.86 -3.80
CA LYS A 187 0.13 -7.91 -2.96
C LYS A 187 0.00 -7.38 -1.54
N SER A 188 -1.22 -7.08 -1.16
CA SER A 188 -1.58 -6.64 0.17
C SER A 188 -2.13 -7.83 0.94
N HIS A 189 -1.40 -8.35 1.91
CA HIS A 189 -1.84 -9.53 2.63
C HIS A 189 -1.59 -9.53 4.12
N HIS A 190 -2.45 -10.16 4.90
CA HIS A 190 -2.28 -10.26 6.35
C HIS A 190 -2.12 -8.90 7.05
N ASN A 191 -2.80 -7.85 6.59
CA ASN A 191 -2.83 -6.55 7.27
C ASN A 191 -4.06 -6.44 8.18
N PHE A 192 -3.94 -5.62 9.22
CA PHE A 192 -5.09 -5.17 10.02
C PHE A 192 -5.38 -3.70 9.67
N LEU A 193 -6.47 -3.48 8.95
CA LEU A 193 -6.87 -2.19 8.39
C LEU A 193 -8.13 -1.74 9.13
N VAL A 194 -8.06 -0.63 9.86
CA VAL A 194 -9.13 -0.20 10.78
C VAL A 194 -9.70 1.14 10.34
N TYR A 195 -11.03 1.22 10.25
CA TYR A 195 -11.78 2.36 9.72
C TYR A 195 -11.52 2.63 8.24
N GLY A 196 -12.16 3.68 7.73
CA GLY A 196 -12.04 4.16 6.36
C GLY A 196 -13.34 4.05 5.59
N GLY A 197 -13.48 4.89 4.57
CA GLY A 197 -14.59 4.81 3.62
C GLY A 197 -14.51 3.53 2.80
N GLN A 198 -13.31 3.19 2.30
CA GLN A 198 -13.03 1.99 1.55
C GLN A 198 -11.80 1.25 2.11
N GLY A 199 -11.76 -0.08 1.95
CA GLY A 199 -10.62 -0.88 2.39
C GLY A 199 -9.51 -0.92 1.33
N MET A 200 -9.78 -1.65 0.26
CA MET A 200 -8.96 -1.73 -0.95
C MET A 200 -9.44 -0.67 -1.94
N LYS A 201 -8.55 0.20 -2.40
CA LYS A 201 -8.81 1.07 -3.56
C LYS A 201 -7.85 0.78 -4.68
N ASN A 202 -8.36 0.84 -5.91
CA ASN A 202 -7.59 0.76 -7.13
C ASN A 202 -8.39 1.35 -8.30
N ASP A 203 -7.99 2.51 -8.81
CA ASP A 203 -8.76 3.27 -9.78
C ASP A 203 -7.90 3.86 -10.92
N PHE A 204 -8.56 4.52 -11.87
CA PHE A 204 -7.96 5.28 -12.96
C PHE A 204 -6.87 4.53 -13.76
N GLY A 205 -7.17 3.26 -14.09
CA GLY A 205 -6.30 2.40 -14.87
C GLY A 205 -5.29 1.61 -14.05
N GLY A 206 -5.40 1.61 -12.72
CA GLY A 206 -4.73 0.62 -11.87
C GLY A 206 -5.30 -0.79 -12.09
N HIS A 207 -4.49 -1.82 -11.80
CA HIS A 207 -4.81 -3.23 -12.09
C HIS A 207 -3.82 -4.19 -11.43
N ASP A 208 -4.01 -5.52 -11.51
CA ASP A 208 -3.10 -6.50 -10.88
C ASP A 208 -2.86 -6.23 -9.38
N ASN A 209 -3.88 -5.81 -8.62
CA ASN A 209 -3.79 -5.67 -7.17
C ASN A 209 -4.44 -6.86 -6.49
N ILE A 210 -3.71 -7.51 -5.58
CA ILE A 210 -4.16 -8.70 -4.86
C ILE A 210 -4.27 -8.36 -3.38
N HIS A 211 -5.48 -8.40 -2.85
CA HIS A 211 -5.76 -8.26 -1.43
C HIS A 211 -6.21 -9.62 -0.88
N GLU A 212 -5.37 -10.24 -0.04
CA GLU A 212 -5.69 -11.55 0.54
C GLU A 212 -5.39 -11.68 2.04
N ASP A 213 -6.23 -12.44 2.75
CA ASP A 213 -6.05 -12.71 4.19
C ASP A 213 -5.91 -11.45 5.08
N ASN A 214 -6.43 -10.30 4.62
CA ASN A 214 -6.46 -9.09 5.43
C ASN A 214 -7.70 -9.09 6.34
N ILE A 215 -7.60 -8.34 7.44
CA ILE A 215 -8.75 -7.99 8.27
C ILE A 215 -9.03 -6.50 8.06
N TYR A 216 -10.17 -6.19 7.43
CA TYR A 216 -10.76 -4.86 7.37
C TYR A 216 -11.75 -4.73 8.53
N ALA A 217 -11.47 -3.87 9.49
CA ALA A 217 -12.28 -3.70 10.67
C ALA A 217 -12.97 -2.33 10.69
N TYR A 218 -14.30 -2.35 10.74
CA TYR A 218 -15.16 -1.18 10.82
C TYR A 218 -15.00 -0.21 9.64
N VAL A 219 -14.83 -0.75 8.43
CA VAL A 219 -14.82 0.03 7.18
C VAL A 219 -16.27 0.28 6.71
N ASP A 220 -16.55 1.36 5.99
CA ASP A 220 -17.86 1.51 5.34
C ASP A 220 -18.02 0.49 4.20
N GLN A 221 -17.05 0.46 3.29
CA GLN A 221 -16.99 -0.46 2.16
C GLN A 221 -15.65 -1.20 2.14
N ALA A 222 -15.64 -2.44 1.66
CA ALA A 222 -14.41 -3.22 1.54
C ALA A 222 -13.57 -2.80 0.33
N MET A 223 -14.22 -2.32 -0.74
CA MET A 223 -13.62 -2.12 -2.06
C MET A 223 -14.09 -0.83 -2.73
N GLY A 224 -13.17 -0.08 -3.31
CA GLY A 224 -13.40 1.02 -4.25
C GLY A 224 -12.55 0.84 -5.50
N LEU A 225 -13.07 0.10 -6.48
CA LEU A 225 -12.30 -0.35 -7.63
C LEU A 225 -12.93 0.12 -8.93
N ASP A 226 -12.07 0.41 -9.91
CA ASP A 226 -12.48 0.62 -11.30
C ASP A 226 -12.43 -0.67 -12.12
N GLY A 227 -12.89 -0.59 -13.38
CA GLY A 227 -12.80 -1.68 -14.33
C GLY A 227 -11.36 -1.96 -14.77
N THR A 228 -10.99 -3.23 -14.84
CA THR A 228 -9.67 -3.70 -15.31
C THR A 228 -9.74 -4.29 -16.72
N LEU A 229 -8.58 -4.67 -17.26
CA LEU A 229 -8.49 -5.41 -18.53
C LEU A 229 -8.45 -6.92 -18.29
N PRO A 230 -8.92 -7.76 -19.25
CA PRO A 230 -8.84 -9.21 -19.11
C PRO A 230 -7.39 -9.69 -18.88
N GLY A 231 -7.18 -10.48 -17.83
CA GLY A 231 -5.87 -10.96 -17.41
C GLY A 231 -5.10 -10.02 -16.48
N HIS A 232 -5.70 -8.90 -16.09
CA HIS A 232 -5.18 -7.89 -15.15
C HIS A 232 -6.19 -7.58 -14.03
N GLU A 233 -7.08 -8.54 -13.74
CA GLU A 233 -8.11 -8.38 -12.72
C GLU A 233 -7.51 -8.09 -11.34
N ASP A 234 -8.23 -7.31 -10.54
CA ASP A 234 -7.96 -7.19 -9.11
C ASP A 234 -8.55 -8.36 -8.35
N HIS A 235 -7.92 -8.72 -7.24
CA HIS A 235 -8.31 -9.85 -6.39
C HIS A 235 -8.62 -9.39 -4.98
N PHE A 236 -9.76 -9.83 -4.45
CA PHE A 236 -10.17 -9.66 -3.06
C PHE A 236 -10.56 -11.03 -2.50
N CYS A 237 -9.60 -11.75 -1.94
CA CYS A 237 -9.74 -13.17 -1.59
C CYS A 237 -9.44 -13.47 -0.12
N ASN A 238 -10.19 -14.36 0.52
CA ASN A 238 -9.95 -14.82 1.89
C ASN A 238 -9.89 -13.69 2.95
N ASN A 239 -10.36 -12.50 2.64
CA ASN A 239 -10.34 -11.38 3.57
C ASN A 239 -11.47 -11.52 4.59
N THR A 240 -11.24 -10.98 5.79
CA THR A 240 -12.31 -10.75 6.76
C THR A 240 -12.67 -9.27 6.76
N ALA A 241 -13.91 -8.93 6.45
CA ALA A 241 -14.38 -7.56 6.36
C ALA A 241 -15.55 -7.30 7.32
N VAL A 242 -15.30 -6.51 8.35
CA VAL A 242 -16.31 -5.98 9.27
C VAL A 242 -16.77 -4.64 8.74
N LEU A 243 -17.96 -4.62 8.14
CA LEU A 243 -18.55 -3.46 7.50
C LEU A 243 -19.47 -2.71 8.46
N THR A 244 -19.46 -1.38 8.43
CA THR A 244 -20.42 -0.56 9.18
C THR A 244 -21.78 -0.50 8.49
N GLY A 245 -21.84 -0.79 7.19
CA GLY A 245 -23.06 -0.98 6.41
C GLY A 245 -23.24 -2.42 5.91
N THR A 246 -23.96 -2.57 4.80
CA THR A 246 -24.21 -3.87 4.15
C THR A 246 -23.68 -3.94 2.72
N ASN A 247 -23.03 -2.89 2.22
CA ASN A 247 -22.51 -2.85 0.86
C ASN A 247 -21.02 -3.18 0.85
N THR A 248 -20.58 -4.15 0.04
CA THR A 248 -19.14 -4.44 -0.11
C THR A 248 -18.38 -3.32 -0.81
N GLY A 249 -19.08 -2.43 -1.51
CA GLY A 249 -18.51 -1.29 -2.22
C GLY A 249 -18.63 -1.43 -3.73
N ALA A 250 -17.60 -0.98 -4.43
CA ALA A 250 -17.58 -0.92 -5.89
C ALA A 250 -16.50 -1.85 -6.48
N PRO A 251 -16.66 -3.18 -6.46
CA PRO A 251 -15.83 -4.05 -7.28
C PRO A 251 -16.19 -3.91 -8.77
N ALA A 252 -15.28 -4.33 -9.66
CA ALA A 252 -15.58 -4.47 -11.07
C ALA A 252 -16.54 -5.65 -11.29
N CYS A 253 -17.80 -5.35 -11.63
CA CYS A 253 -18.88 -6.35 -11.72
C CYS A 253 -19.16 -6.86 -13.14
N GLN A 254 -18.52 -6.27 -14.16
CA GLN A 254 -18.71 -6.60 -15.57
C GLN A 254 -17.36 -6.68 -16.28
N GLY A 255 -17.30 -7.37 -17.43
CA GLY A 255 -16.05 -7.54 -18.17
C GLY A 255 -15.02 -8.37 -17.40
N ALA A 256 -13.80 -7.84 -17.29
CA ALA A 256 -12.76 -8.35 -16.41
C ALA A 256 -13.16 -8.01 -14.96
N ARG A 257 -13.84 -8.97 -14.32
CA ARG A 257 -14.42 -8.77 -12.99
C ARG A 257 -13.34 -8.86 -11.92
N THR A 258 -13.50 -8.10 -10.85
CA THR A 258 -12.76 -8.34 -9.62
C THR A 258 -12.97 -9.79 -9.18
N VAL A 259 -11.89 -10.51 -8.94
CA VAL A 259 -11.93 -11.89 -8.46
C VAL A 259 -12.19 -11.86 -6.97
N MET A 260 -13.39 -12.28 -6.56
CA MET A 260 -13.80 -12.31 -5.14
C MET A 260 -14.09 -13.75 -4.71
N ALA A 261 -13.37 -14.24 -3.70
CA ALA A 261 -13.56 -15.60 -3.20
C ALA A 261 -13.16 -15.78 -1.73
N GLY A 262 -13.86 -16.65 -1.00
CA GLY A 262 -13.49 -17.08 0.35
C GLY A 262 -13.56 -15.99 1.43
N ASN A 263 -14.20 -14.86 1.14
CA ASN A 263 -14.31 -13.73 2.04
C ASN A 263 -15.29 -13.99 3.19
N ARG A 264 -15.03 -13.39 4.34
CA ARG A 264 -15.88 -13.40 5.54
C ARG A 264 -16.37 -12.01 5.83
N TYR A 265 -17.63 -11.74 5.51
CA TYR A 265 -18.27 -10.46 5.77
C TYR A 265 -18.99 -10.46 7.13
N PHE A 266 -18.84 -9.38 7.87
CA PHE A 266 -19.54 -9.14 9.12
C PHE A 266 -20.26 -7.81 9.02
N THR A 267 -21.58 -7.81 9.07
CA THR A 267 -22.40 -6.59 8.88
C THR A 267 -23.39 -6.42 10.03
N PRO A 268 -23.98 -5.23 10.24
CA PRO A 268 -24.93 -5.03 11.34
C PRO A 268 -26.15 -5.94 11.26
N THR A 269 -26.51 -6.38 10.06
CA THR A 269 -27.73 -7.16 9.78
C THR A 269 -27.48 -8.65 9.53
N GLY A 270 -26.22 -9.07 9.38
CA GLY A 270 -25.90 -10.42 8.90
C GLY A 270 -26.28 -10.65 7.44
N SER A 271 -26.42 -9.59 6.66
CA SER A 271 -26.63 -9.62 5.21
C SER A 271 -25.68 -8.65 4.50
N VAL A 272 -25.31 -8.97 3.26
CA VAL A 272 -24.40 -8.14 2.46
C VAL A 272 -24.83 -8.15 0.99
N THR A 273 -24.60 -7.03 0.31
CA THR A 273 -24.76 -6.88 -1.13
C THR A 273 -23.41 -6.81 -1.81
N VAL A 274 -23.23 -7.61 -2.86
CA VAL A 274 -22.06 -7.63 -3.74
C VAL A 274 -22.55 -7.25 -5.12
N CYS A 275 -21.91 -6.29 -5.79
CA CYS A 275 -22.35 -5.82 -7.11
C CYS A 275 -23.83 -5.38 -7.17
N GLY A 276 -24.33 -4.78 -6.08
CA GLY A 276 -25.71 -4.32 -5.97
C GLY A 276 -26.76 -5.44 -5.82
N VAL A 277 -26.36 -6.71 -5.70
CA VAL A 277 -27.28 -7.84 -5.48
C VAL A 277 -26.96 -8.56 -4.16
N PRO A 278 -27.93 -9.26 -3.54
CA PRO A 278 -27.67 -10.04 -2.34
C PRO A 278 -26.58 -11.10 -2.57
N MET A 279 -25.75 -11.39 -1.56
CA MET A 279 -24.62 -12.33 -1.66
C MET A 279 -24.99 -13.68 -2.29
N ALA A 280 -26.14 -14.27 -1.94
CA ALA A 280 -26.58 -15.53 -2.54
C ALA A 280 -26.72 -15.44 -4.07
N LYS A 281 -27.25 -14.32 -4.58
CA LYS A 281 -27.39 -14.07 -6.01
C LYS A 281 -26.05 -13.80 -6.68
N ALA A 282 -25.16 -13.05 -6.02
CA ALA A 282 -23.80 -12.83 -6.49
C ALA A 282 -23.04 -14.15 -6.65
N GLN A 283 -23.20 -15.08 -5.70
CA GLN A 283 -22.59 -16.42 -5.79
C GLN A 283 -23.18 -17.28 -6.92
N GLU A 284 -24.51 -17.26 -7.12
CA GLU A 284 -25.13 -17.94 -8.28
C GLU A 284 -24.59 -17.42 -9.62
N GLN A 285 -24.23 -16.14 -9.68
CA GLN A 285 -23.72 -15.47 -10.88
C GLN A 285 -22.19 -15.55 -11.01
N GLY A 286 -21.51 -16.23 -10.08
CA GLY A 286 -20.06 -16.36 -10.03
C GLY A 286 -19.31 -15.05 -9.82
N MET A 287 -19.98 -14.03 -9.26
CA MET A 287 -19.34 -12.75 -8.92
C MET A 287 -18.52 -12.85 -7.63
N GLU A 288 -18.95 -13.73 -6.72
CA GLU A 288 -18.32 -14.01 -5.43
C GLU A 288 -18.35 -15.52 -5.23
N ILE A 289 -17.30 -16.14 -4.70
CA ILE A 289 -17.21 -17.61 -4.62
C ILE A 289 -16.89 -18.06 -3.20
N GLY A 290 -17.80 -18.82 -2.59
CA GLY A 290 -17.55 -19.50 -1.31
C GLY A 290 -17.40 -18.56 -0.11
N SER A 291 -17.97 -17.36 -0.21
CA SER A 291 -17.89 -16.33 0.84
C SER A 291 -19.07 -16.46 1.82
N SER A 292 -18.89 -15.91 3.00
CA SER A 292 -19.88 -16.00 4.10
C SER A 292 -20.23 -14.62 4.64
N VAL A 293 -21.40 -14.50 5.25
CA VAL A 293 -21.85 -13.28 5.93
C VAL A 293 -22.46 -13.63 7.28
N ALA A 294 -22.13 -12.85 8.32
CA ALA A 294 -22.68 -12.96 9.66
C ALA A 294 -22.85 -11.58 10.31
N THR A 295 -23.49 -11.52 11.47
CA THR A 295 -23.57 -10.28 12.26
C THR A 295 -22.22 -9.93 12.87
N ILE A 296 -21.92 -8.65 13.00
CA ILE A 296 -20.70 -8.15 13.66
C ILE A 296 -20.54 -8.81 15.05
N PRO A 297 -19.40 -9.48 15.33
CA PRO A 297 -19.14 -10.06 16.65
C PRO A 297 -18.70 -8.97 17.63
N ALA A 298 -18.50 -9.34 18.90
CA ALA A 298 -17.95 -8.42 19.88
C ALA A 298 -16.51 -8.00 19.53
N ASP A 299 -16.14 -6.78 19.94
CA ASP A 299 -14.84 -6.18 19.60
C ASP A 299 -13.64 -7.01 20.09
N ASP A 300 -13.78 -7.73 21.20
CA ASP A 300 -12.74 -8.61 21.73
C ASP A 300 -12.41 -9.78 20.78
N VAL A 301 -13.39 -10.27 20.02
CA VAL A 301 -13.21 -11.27 18.97
C VAL A 301 -12.41 -10.69 17.81
N ILE A 302 -12.78 -9.48 17.34
CA ILE A 302 -12.12 -8.78 16.22
C ILE A 302 -10.66 -8.49 16.60
N LEU A 303 -10.43 -7.94 17.80
CA LEU A 303 -9.10 -7.70 18.33
C LEU A 303 -8.32 -9.00 18.56
N GLY A 304 -9.02 -10.11 18.88
CA GLY A 304 -8.43 -11.44 18.94
C GLY A 304 -7.87 -11.90 17.59
N TRP A 305 -8.62 -11.68 16.50
CA TRP A 305 -8.14 -11.96 15.14
C TRP A 305 -6.92 -11.12 14.79
N ALA A 306 -6.97 -9.80 15.06
CA ALA A 306 -5.84 -8.89 14.82
C ALA A 306 -4.57 -9.33 15.56
N ARG A 307 -4.69 -9.72 16.84
CA ARG A 307 -3.55 -10.25 17.62
C ARG A 307 -2.98 -11.53 17.02
N SER A 308 -3.82 -12.43 16.53
CA SER A 308 -3.37 -13.67 15.88
C SER A 308 -2.65 -13.38 14.56
N LEU A 309 -3.25 -12.55 13.71
CA LEU A 309 -2.74 -12.21 12.39
C LEU A 309 -1.40 -11.45 12.46
N LEU A 310 -1.31 -10.45 13.35
CA LEU A 310 -0.09 -9.68 13.56
C LEU A 310 0.91 -10.38 14.50
N SER A 311 0.66 -11.63 14.89
CA SER A 311 1.50 -12.40 15.82
C SER A 311 1.80 -11.68 17.15
N MET A 312 0.91 -10.81 17.62
CA MET A 312 1.05 -10.00 18.85
C MET A 312 0.86 -10.83 20.14
N GLY A 313 0.91 -12.16 20.04
CA GLY A 313 0.55 -13.10 21.09
C GLY A 313 1.46 -14.31 21.13
N ARG A 314 2.77 -14.10 21.32
CA ARG A 314 3.71 -15.01 21.99
C ARG A 314 4.99 -14.22 22.27
N ALA A 315 5.30 -13.99 23.55
CA ALA A 315 6.68 -13.72 23.91
C ALA A 315 7.52 -14.88 23.34
N GLN A 316 8.43 -14.59 22.43
CA GLN A 316 9.47 -15.54 22.03
C GLN A 316 10.17 -15.99 23.32
N PRO A 317 10.17 -17.29 23.68
CA PRO A 317 10.99 -17.76 24.78
C PRO A 317 12.45 -17.61 24.34
N GLY A 318 13.17 -16.64 24.90
CA GLY A 318 14.62 -16.56 24.80
C GLY A 318 15.19 -15.60 23.77
N HIS A 319 14.96 -14.30 23.93
CA HIS A 319 16.02 -13.34 23.63
C HIS A 319 16.73 -12.99 24.92
N THR A 320 17.73 -13.81 25.26
CA THR A 320 18.76 -13.46 26.22
C THR A 320 19.40 -12.15 25.73
N GLN A 321 19.26 -11.09 26.51
CA GLN A 321 20.04 -9.87 26.33
C GLN A 321 21.52 -10.27 26.35
N LEU A 322 22.20 -10.14 25.21
CA LEU A 322 23.64 -10.00 25.21
C LEU A 322 23.94 -8.56 25.59
N ILE A 323 24.14 -8.36 26.88
CA ILE A 323 24.96 -7.27 27.40
C ILE A 323 26.38 -7.53 26.91
N VAL A 324 26.85 -6.74 25.95
CA VAL A 324 28.25 -6.28 25.84
C VAL A 324 28.24 -4.86 25.29
#